data_AF-A0A972MCB5-F1
#
_entry.id   AF-A0A972MCB5-F1
#
_cell.length_a   1.000
_cell.length_b   1.000
_cell.length_c   1.000
_cell.angle_alpha   90.00
_cell.angle_beta   90.00
_cell.angle_gamma   90.00
#
_symmetry.space_group_name_H-M   'P 1'
#
loop_
_entity.id
_entity.type
_entity.pdbx_description
1 polymer ?
#
loop_
_entity_poly.entity_id
_entity_poly.type
_entity_poly.pdbx_seq_one_letter_code
_entity_poly.pdbx_strand_id
1 'polypeptide(L)'
;MIKDLIYLGVGGALLAKEKIEEELNSLVQKGKISKDDAKKILEEAKSKAYEEEQKIKQKVKEALKEVIEELNLATKDDIKELKEICKKDKA
;
A
#
# COMPACT_ATOMS: atom_id res chain seq x y z
N MET A 1 8.55 -12.71 3.84
CA MET A 1 7.08 -12.65 3.71
C MET A 1 6.57 -11.23 3.51
N ILE A 2 6.55 -10.32 4.51
CA ILE A 2 6.03 -8.95 4.29
C ILE A 2 6.82 -8.17 3.23
N LYS A 3 8.16 -8.28 3.23
CA LYS A 3 9.01 -7.66 2.21
C LYS A 3 8.66 -8.15 0.80
N ASP A 4 8.42 -9.43 0.65
CA ASP A 4 8.09 -10.05 -0.65
C ASP A 4 6.72 -9.59 -1.15
N LEU A 5 5.75 -9.42 -0.24
CA LEU A 5 4.43 -8.87 -0.56
C LEU A 5 4.52 -7.41 -1.03
N ILE A 6 5.37 -6.61 -0.40
CA ILE A 6 5.62 -5.22 -0.82
C ILE A 6 6.26 -5.21 -2.22
N TYR A 7 7.26 -6.04 -2.46
CA TYR A 7 7.88 -6.15 -3.79
C TYR A 7 6.89 -6.62 -4.86
N LEU A 8 6.04 -7.60 -4.56
CA LEU A 8 5.00 -8.08 -5.45
C LEU A 8 3.98 -6.97 -5.75
N GLY A 9 3.57 -6.20 -4.75
CA GLY A 9 2.65 -5.07 -4.92
C GLY A 9 3.22 -3.99 -5.84
N VAL A 10 4.48 -3.58 -5.60
CA VAL A 10 5.15 -2.57 -6.43
C VAL A 10 5.40 -3.09 -7.85
N GLY A 11 5.90 -4.32 -8.01
CA GLY A 11 6.13 -4.93 -9.31
C GLY A 11 4.84 -5.13 -10.11
N GLY A 12 3.78 -5.62 -9.45
CA GLY A 12 2.47 -5.79 -10.06
C GLY A 12 1.84 -4.46 -10.51
N ALA A 13 1.97 -3.40 -9.69
CA ALA A 13 1.52 -2.06 -10.06
C ALA A 13 2.29 -1.50 -11.28
N LEU A 14 3.59 -1.74 -11.35
CA LEU A 14 4.41 -1.33 -12.49
C LEU A 14 3.96 -2.03 -13.80
N LEU A 15 3.80 -3.35 -13.75
CA LEU A 15 3.31 -4.13 -14.90
C LEU A 15 1.90 -3.71 -15.34
N ALA A 16 1.01 -3.44 -14.39
CA ALA A 16 -0.33 -2.95 -14.69
C ALA A 16 -0.29 -1.60 -15.40
N LYS A 17 0.56 -0.67 -14.93
CA LYS A 17 0.77 0.63 -15.58
C LYS A 17 1.25 0.46 -17.02
N GLU A 18 2.27 -0.36 -17.24
CA GLU A 18 2.80 -0.64 -18.59
C GLU A 18 1.71 -1.18 -19.51
N LYS A 19 0.90 -2.13 -19.03
CA LYS A 19 -0.16 -2.75 -19.84
C LYS A 19 -1.28 -1.78 -20.20
N ILE A 20 -1.66 -0.91 -19.26
CA ILE A 20 -2.68 0.13 -19.50
C ILE A 20 -2.16 1.15 -20.51
N GLU A 21 -0.90 1.60 -20.37
CA GLU A 21 -0.27 2.52 -21.32
C GLU A 21 -0.20 1.93 -22.74
N GLU A 22 0.15 0.64 -22.86
CA GLU A 22 0.17 -0.08 -24.13
C GLU A 22 -1.22 -0.13 -24.81
N GLU A 23 -2.27 -0.48 -24.06
CA GLU A 23 -3.63 -0.57 -24.59
C GLU A 23 -4.16 0.82 -25.01
N LEU A 24 -3.95 1.84 -24.18
CA LEU A 24 -4.34 3.22 -24.50
C LEU A 24 -3.62 3.72 -25.75
N ASN A 25 -2.32 3.43 -25.90
CA ASN A 25 -1.58 3.74 -27.12
C ASN A 25 -2.15 3.01 -28.35
N SER A 26 -2.57 1.74 -28.20
CA SER A 26 -3.23 1.00 -29.28
C SER A 26 -4.54 1.66 -29.72
N LEU A 27 -5.34 2.15 -28.77
CA LEU A 27 -6.59 2.85 -29.06
C LEU A 27 -6.36 4.19 -29.77
N VAL A 28 -5.30 4.92 -29.39
CA VAL A 28 -4.88 6.14 -30.08
C VAL A 28 -4.46 5.84 -31.52
N GLN A 29 -3.64 4.82 -31.74
CA GLN A 29 -3.18 4.43 -33.08
C GLN A 29 -4.33 4.00 -33.99
N LYS A 30 -5.34 3.33 -33.42
CA LYS A 30 -6.58 2.94 -34.13
C LYS A 30 -7.54 4.11 -34.34
N GLY A 31 -7.20 5.32 -33.90
CA GLY A 31 -8.05 6.52 -34.00
C GLY A 31 -9.32 6.46 -33.15
N LYS A 32 -9.39 5.55 -32.17
CA LYS A 32 -10.57 5.38 -31.31
C LYS A 32 -10.67 6.41 -30.19
N ILE A 33 -9.52 6.93 -29.74
CA ILE A 33 -9.41 7.98 -28.74
C ILE A 33 -8.30 8.97 -29.15
N SER A 34 -8.34 10.19 -28.64
CA SER A 34 -7.24 11.13 -28.82
C SER A 34 -6.08 10.86 -27.85
N LYS A 35 -4.90 11.43 -28.13
CA LYS A 35 -3.76 11.40 -27.20
C LYS A 35 -4.09 12.08 -25.86
N ASP A 36 -4.93 13.12 -25.90
CA ASP A 36 -5.30 13.86 -24.70
C ASP A 36 -6.29 13.07 -23.84
N ASP A 37 -7.22 12.34 -24.46
CA ASP A 37 -8.13 11.42 -23.76
C ASP A 37 -7.33 10.31 -23.05
N ALA A 38 -6.35 9.72 -23.75
CA ALA A 38 -5.49 8.68 -23.17
C ALA A 38 -4.74 9.19 -21.92
N LYS A 39 -4.18 10.41 -21.98
CA LYS A 39 -3.53 11.05 -20.82
C LYS A 39 -4.51 11.30 -19.69
N LYS A 40 -5.71 11.79 -20.00
CA LYS A 40 -6.75 12.09 -19.01
C LYS A 40 -7.17 10.82 -18.26
N ILE A 41 -7.39 9.72 -18.97
CA ILE A 41 -7.72 8.42 -18.37
C ILE A 41 -6.62 7.95 -17.41
N LEU A 42 -5.36 8.09 -17.82
CA LEU A 42 -4.20 7.73 -16.99
C LEU A 42 -4.11 8.57 -15.72
N GLU A 43 -4.31 9.88 -15.82
CA GLU A 43 -4.30 10.77 -14.66
C GLU A 43 -5.48 10.52 -13.72
N GLU A 44 -6.68 10.27 -14.25
CA GLU A 44 -7.85 9.88 -13.44
C GLU A 44 -7.61 8.55 -12.71
N ALA A 45 -6.99 7.57 -13.37
CA ALA A 45 -6.63 6.29 -12.75
C ALA A 45 -5.62 6.48 -11.61
N LYS A 46 -4.58 7.32 -11.81
CA LYS A 46 -3.62 7.66 -10.74
C LYS A 46 -4.28 8.38 -9.57
N SER A 47 -5.13 9.37 -9.83
CA SER A 47 -5.82 10.12 -8.78
C SER A 47 -6.68 9.19 -7.90
N LYS A 48 -7.47 8.32 -8.53
CA LYS A 48 -8.26 7.31 -7.80
C LYS A 48 -7.38 6.35 -7.00
N ALA A 49 -6.24 5.94 -7.55
CA ALA A 49 -5.30 5.09 -6.82
C ALA A 49 -4.76 5.79 -5.55
N TYR A 50 -4.44 7.08 -5.63
CA TYR A 50 -4.00 7.86 -4.47
C TYR A 50 -5.10 8.03 -3.41
N GLU A 51 -6.36 8.23 -3.82
CA GLU A 51 -7.49 8.30 -2.90
C GLU A 51 -7.69 6.98 -2.12
N GLU A 52 -7.54 5.85 -2.81
CA GLU A 52 -7.68 4.52 -2.21
C GLU A 52 -6.44 4.10 -1.38
N GLU A 53 -5.28 4.72 -1.60
CA GLU A 53 -4.04 4.43 -0.87
C GLU A 53 -4.23 4.56 0.65
N GLN A 54 -4.92 5.61 1.11
CA GLN A 54 -5.17 5.85 2.54
C GLN A 54 -5.96 4.71 3.17
N LYS A 55 -7.00 4.21 2.48
CA LYS A 55 -7.84 3.10 2.95
C LYS A 55 -7.05 1.81 3.00
N ILE A 56 -6.22 1.54 1.98
CA ILE A 56 -5.35 0.36 1.94
C ILE A 56 -4.34 0.41 3.09
N LYS A 57 -3.69 1.56 3.31
CA LYS A 57 -2.72 1.74 4.39
C LYS A 57 -3.34 1.47 5.76
N GLN A 58 -4.58 1.92 5.98
CA GLN A 58 -5.29 1.65 7.22
C GLN A 58 -5.59 0.16 7.39
N LYS A 59 -6.14 -0.51 6.36
CA LYS A 59 -6.39 -1.96 6.38
C LYS A 59 -5.13 -2.78 6.64
N VAL A 60 -4.02 -2.42 6.01
CA VAL A 60 -2.72 -3.09 6.24
C VAL A 60 -2.27 -2.90 7.69
N LYS A 61 -2.44 -1.70 8.25
CA LYS A 61 -2.09 -1.44 9.66
C LYS A 61 -2.95 -2.25 10.62
N GLU A 62 -4.24 -2.37 10.35
CA GLU A 62 -5.19 -3.18 11.14
C GLU A 62 -4.82 -4.67 11.08
N ALA A 63 -4.61 -5.22 9.88
CA ALA A 63 -4.18 -6.60 9.71
C ALA A 63 -2.84 -6.89 10.42
N LEU A 64 -1.88 -5.96 10.40
CA LEU A 64 -0.63 -6.12 11.13
C LEU A 64 -0.83 -6.12 12.66
N LYS A 65 -1.78 -5.33 13.18
CA LYS A 65 -2.09 -5.34 14.61
C LYS A 65 -2.72 -6.67 15.02
N GLU A 66 -3.68 -7.16 14.26
CA GLU A 66 -4.33 -8.46 14.51
C GLU A 66 -3.29 -9.59 14.57
N VAL A 67 -2.36 -9.63 13.61
CA VAL A 67 -1.27 -10.62 13.61
C VAL A 67 -0.36 -10.50 14.84
N ILE A 68 -0.05 -9.28 15.29
CA ILE A 68 0.76 -9.05 16.49
C ILE A 68 0.05 -9.59 17.73
N GLU A 69 -1.26 -9.35 17.83
CA GLU A 69 -2.11 -9.82 18.94
C GLU A 69 -2.26 -11.35 18.93
N GLU A 70 -2.57 -11.96 17.78
CA GLU A 70 -2.70 -13.42 17.64
C GLU A 70 -1.42 -14.17 18.01
N LEU A 71 -0.26 -13.60 17.68
CA LEU A 71 1.05 -14.16 18.00
C LEU A 71 1.51 -13.82 19.43
N ASN A 72 0.71 -13.11 20.22
CA ASN A 72 1.04 -12.63 21.57
C ASN A 72 2.39 -11.91 21.64
N LEU A 73 2.70 -11.06 20.64
CA LEU A 73 3.96 -10.33 20.58
C LEU A 73 3.89 -9.07 21.44
N ALA A 74 4.87 -8.88 22.33
CA ALA A 74 4.98 -7.68 23.14
C ALA A 74 5.23 -6.43 22.29
N THR A 75 4.44 -5.39 22.52
CA THR A 75 4.57 -4.08 21.87
C THR A 75 5.64 -3.23 22.55
N LYS A 76 5.99 -2.11 21.91
CA LYS A 76 6.90 -1.13 22.52
C LYS A 76 6.33 -0.52 23.80
N ASP A 77 5.01 -0.37 23.87
CA ASP A 77 4.33 0.21 25.02
C ASP A 77 4.37 -0.77 26.19
N ASP A 78 4.12 -2.07 25.94
CA ASP A 78 4.26 -3.13 26.96
C ASP A 78 5.68 -3.16 27.55
N ILE A 79 6.70 -3.03 26.69
CA ILE A 79 8.10 -2.98 27.12
C ILE A 79 8.39 -1.73 27.95
N LYS A 80 7.80 -0.58 27.59
CA LYS A 80 7.99 0.68 28.32
C LYS A 80 7.34 0.60 29.70
N GLU A 81 6.13 0.07 29.79
CA GLU A 81 5.43 -0.15 31.05
C GLU A 81 6.21 -1.08 31.98
N LEU A 82 6.67 -2.23 31.45
CA LEU A 82 7.54 -3.15 32.19
C LEU A 82 8.81 -2.46 32.73
N LYS A 83 9.45 -1.61 31.93
CA LYS A 83 10.64 -0.86 32.37
C LYS A 83 10.35 0.10 33.53
N GLU A 84 9.20 0.77 33.51
CA GLU A 84 8.81 1.70 34.58
C GLU A 84 8.47 0.95 35.87
N ILE A 85 7.78 -0.20 35.79
CA ILE A 85 7.54 -1.07 36.94
C ILE A 85 8.88 -1.53 37.55
N CYS A 86 9.80 -2.04 36.73
CA CYS A 86 11.12 -2.49 37.17
C CYS A 86 11.99 -1.37 37.77
N LYS A 87 11.76 -0.10 37.43
CA LYS A 87 12.45 1.04 38.04
C LYS A 87 11.88 1.39 39.41
N LYS A 88 10.56 1.32 39.58
CA LYS A 88 9.87 1.60 40.85
C LYS A 88 10.20 0.57 41.92
N ASP A 89 10.30 -0.71 41.55
CA ASP A 89 10.69 -1.79 42.48
C ASP A 89 12.15 -1.72 42.95
N LYS A 90 13.00 -0.92 42.27
CA LYS A 90 14.41 -0.73 42.63
C LYS A 90 14.67 0.53 43.47
N ALA A 91 13.65 1.34 43.74
CA ALA A 91 13.72 2.56 44.54
C ALA A 91 13.19 2.29 45.96
#